data_AF-A0A0N1KPR6-F1
#
_entry.id   AF-A0A0N1KPR6-F1
#
_cell.length_a   1.000
_cell.length_b   1.000
_cell.length_c   1.000
_cell.angle_alpha   90.00
_cell.angle_beta   90.00
_cell.angle_gamma   90.00
#
_symmetry.space_group_name_H-M   'P 1'
#
loop_
_entity.id
_entity.type
_entity.pdbx_description
1 polymer ?
#
loop_
_entity_poly.entity_id
_entity_poly.type
_entity_poly.pdbx_seq_one_letter_code
_entity_poly.pdbx_strand_id
1 'polypeptide(L)'
;MLDIEVTPNRPDALGILGLAFDLHALGYSLILPEVRLGTEKVPLPFGLRVEDPRGALHFTLSYAFGLQVGPSPLWLQRILFACGMRPISNVVDVTNYVMLERAQP
;
A
#
# COMPACT_ATOMS: atom_id res chain seq x y z
N MET A 1 17.96 -8.29 5.00
CA MET A 1 16.92 -7.47 5.67
C MET A 1 17.64 -6.29 6.29
N LEU A 2 17.20 -5.07 6.00
CA LEU A 2 17.73 -3.85 6.58
C LEU A 2 16.69 -3.34 7.56
N ASP A 3 17.11 -3.05 8.79
CA ASP A 3 16.27 -2.43 9.81
C ASP A 3 16.70 -0.96 9.95
N ILE A 4 15.75 -0.05 9.86
CA ILE A 4 16.01 1.40 9.79
C ILE A 4 15.23 2.08 10.91
N GLU A 5 15.95 2.74 11.79
CA GLU A 5 15.34 3.64 12.76
C GLU A 5 14.97 4.96 12.06
N VAL A 6 13.67 5.21 11.91
CA VAL A 6 13.14 6.40 11.24
C VAL A 6 12.84 7.47 12.27
N THR A 7 13.47 8.64 12.13
CA THR A 7 13.20 9.80 12.99
C THR A 7 11.89 10.50 12.62
N PRO A 8 11.23 11.21 13.55
CA PRO A 8 9.91 11.82 13.30
C PRO A 8 9.83 12.80 12.11
N ASN A 9 10.94 13.39 11.70
CA ASN A 9 11.02 14.31 10.57
C ASN A 9 11.13 13.62 9.19
N ARG A 10 11.15 12.28 9.13
CA ARG A 10 11.26 11.49 7.89
C ARG A 10 10.10 10.50 7.70
N PRO A 11 8.83 10.94 7.76
CA PRO A 11 7.69 10.03 7.60
C PRO A 11 7.63 9.36 6.22
N ASP A 12 8.24 9.97 5.20
CA ASP A 12 8.36 9.41 3.86
C ASP A 12 9.23 8.15 3.83
N ALA A 13 10.20 8.01 4.74
CA ALA A 13 11.05 6.82 4.87
C ALA A 13 10.35 5.62 5.53
N LEU A 14 9.09 5.76 5.96
CA LEU A 14 8.27 4.66 6.47
C LEU A 14 7.81 3.71 5.36
N GLY A 15 7.89 4.14 4.10
CA GLY A 15 7.58 3.32 2.93
C GLY A 15 8.82 3.05 2.09
N ILE A 16 8.86 1.90 1.42
CA ILE A 16 9.96 1.52 0.53
C ILE A 16 10.16 2.55 -0.59
N LEU A 17 9.09 3.15 -1.09
CA LEU A 17 9.18 4.13 -2.16
C LEU A 17 9.89 5.42 -1.74
N GLY A 18 9.71 5.89 -0.50
CA GLY A 18 10.43 7.06 0.00
C GLY A 18 11.94 6.82 0.09
N LEU A 19 12.33 5.64 0.58
CA LEU A 19 13.74 5.21 0.56
C LEU A 19 14.29 5.10 -0.88
N ALA A 20 13.47 4.60 -1.82
CA ALA A 20 13.86 4.51 -3.22
C ALA A 20 14.05 5.90 -3.86
N PHE A 21 13.24 6.90 -3.48
CA PHE A 21 13.44 8.28 -3.89
C PHE A 21 14.74 8.88 -3.32
N ASP A 22 15.08 8.59 -2.06
CA ASP A 22 16.37 9.01 -1.48
C ASP A 22 17.56 8.41 -2.26
N LEU A 23 17.51 7.12 -2.58
CA LEU A 23 18.53 6.48 -3.41
C LEU A 23 18.57 7.09 -4.82
N HIS A 24 17.41 7.41 -5.40
CA HIS A 24 17.36 8.08 -6.70
C HIS A 24 18.06 9.44 -6.68
N ALA A 25 17.89 10.22 -5.61
CA ALA A 25 18.58 11.49 -5.41
C ALA A 25 20.11 11.34 -5.33
N LEU A 26 20.61 10.16 -4.95
CA LEU A 26 22.04 9.80 -4.94
C LEU A 26 22.55 9.29 -6.31
N GLY A 27 21.70 9.26 -7.35
CA GLY A 27 22.06 8.90 -8.72
C GLY A 27 21.72 7.46 -9.13
N TYR A 28 21.00 6.70 -8.30
CA TYR A 28 20.51 5.37 -8.69
C TYR A 28 19.28 5.47 -9.60
N SER A 29 19.05 4.47 -10.44
CA SER A 29 17.83 4.40 -11.25
C SER A 29 16.61 4.07 -10.37
N LEU A 30 15.49 4.72 -10.66
CA LEU A 30 14.20 4.49 -10.01
C LEU A 30 13.21 3.95 -11.03
N ILE A 31 12.56 2.84 -10.68
CA ILE A 31 11.45 2.28 -11.45
C ILE A 31 10.21 2.36 -10.56
N LEU A 32 9.25 3.16 -10.97
CA LEU A 32 7.98 3.26 -10.25
C LEU A 32 7.07 2.06 -10.60
N PRO A 33 6.30 1.52 -9.64
CA PRO A 33 5.31 0.50 -9.92
C PRO A 33 4.29 1.00 -10.94
N GLU A 34 4.08 0.24 -12.02
CA GLU A 34 3.08 0.58 -13.03
C GLU A 34 1.69 0.18 -12.51
N VAL A 35 0.77 1.16 -12.40
CA VAL A 35 -0.62 0.91 -12.02
C VAL A 35 -1.49 0.94 -13.26
N ARG A 36 -1.84 -0.24 -13.79
CA ARG A 36 -2.85 -0.35 -14.86
C ARG A 36 -4.22 -0.60 -14.24
N LEU A 37 -5.06 0.43 -14.24
CA LEU A 37 -6.45 0.31 -13.82
C LEU A 37 -7.26 -0.30 -14.98
N GLY A 38 -7.43 -1.62 -14.95
CA GLY A 38 -8.39 -2.34 -15.80
C GLY A 38 -9.75 -2.42 -15.13
N THR A 39 -10.31 -1.29 -14.70
CA THR A 39 -11.56 -1.27 -13.92
C THR A 39 -12.72 -0.72 -14.74
N GLU A 40 -13.76 -1.53 -14.92
CA GLU A 40 -15.08 -1.01 -15.31
C GLU A 40 -15.68 -0.21 -14.14
N LYS A 41 -16.40 0.88 -14.44
CA LYS A 41 -17.12 1.62 -13.41
C LYS A 41 -18.31 0.80 -12.94
N VAL A 42 -18.25 0.33 -11.70
CA VAL A 42 -19.34 -0.42 -11.07
C VAL A 42 -20.11 0.54 -10.15
N PRO A 43 -21.45 0.55 -10.20
CA PRO A 43 -22.25 1.34 -9.25
C PRO A 43 -21.99 0.89 -7.81
N LEU A 44 -21.83 1.86 -6.91
CA LEU A 44 -21.77 1.56 -5.48
C LEU A 44 -23.15 1.10 -4.98
N PRO A 45 -23.25 -0.03 -4.27
CA PRO A 45 -24.53 -0.51 -3.74
C PRO A 45 -24.99 0.23 -2.46
N PHE A 46 -24.28 1.30 -2.07
CA PHE A 46 -24.52 2.05 -0.85
C PHE A 46 -24.16 3.54 -1.02
N GLY A 47 -24.71 4.38 -0.14
CA GLY A 47 -24.29 5.78 0.00
C GLY A 47 -23.05 5.92 0.88
N LEU A 48 -22.23 6.91 0.59
CA LEU A 48 -21.03 7.25 1.36
C LEU A 48 -21.10 8.73 1.79
N ARG A 49 -20.81 9.01 3.06
CA ARG A 49 -20.70 10.37 3.60
C ARG A 49 -19.57 10.44 4.63
N VAL A 50 -18.72 11.46 4.50
CA VAL A 50 -17.72 11.82 5.52
C VAL A 50 -18.39 12.78 6.50
N GLU A 51 -18.55 12.36 7.75
CA GLU A 51 -19.30 13.14 8.75
C GLU A 51 -18.50 14.27 9.39
N ASP A 52 -17.17 14.12 9.47
CA ASP A 52 -16.25 15.20 9.88
C ASP A 52 -15.22 15.47 8.77
N PRO A 53 -15.55 16.32 7.79
CA PRO A 53 -14.63 16.69 6.73
C PRO A 53 -13.38 17.43 7.21
N ARG A 54 -13.36 17.95 8.45
CA ARG A 54 -12.18 18.63 9.02
C ARG A 54 -11.20 17.62 9.62
N GLY A 55 -11.71 16.56 10.24
CA GLY A 55 -10.91 15.44 10.75
C GLY A 55 -10.41 14.50 9.65
N ALA A 56 -11.15 14.39 8.55
CA ALA A 56 -10.79 13.57 7.38
C ALA A 56 -10.83 14.43 6.10
N LEU A 57 -9.80 15.25 5.92
CA LEU A 57 -9.67 16.17 4.77
C LEU A 57 -9.67 15.44 3.42
N HIS A 58 -9.28 14.16 3.40
CA HIS A 58 -9.24 13.34 2.20
C HIS A 58 -9.71 11.92 2.51
N PHE A 59 -10.68 11.43 1.73
CA PHE A 59 -11.15 10.06 1.79
C PHE A 59 -11.47 9.60 0.37
N THR A 60 -10.97 8.43 -0.01
CA THR A 60 -11.27 7.79 -1.29
C THR A 60 -11.76 6.37 -1.04
N LEU A 61 -12.60 5.86 -1.94
CA LEU A 61 -13.13 4.52 -1.86
C LEU A 61 -13.12 3.89 -3.24
N SER A 62 -12.65 2.65 -3.30
CA SER A 62 -12.82 1.77 -4.45
C SER A 62 -13.65 0.56 -4.02
N TYR A 63 -14.61 0.16 -4.84
CA TYR A 63 -15.43 -1.02 -4.60
C TYR A 63 -15.02 -2.14 -5.55
N ALA A 64 -14.63 -3.27 -4.97
CA ALA A 64 -14.34 -4.50 -5.69
C ALA A 64 -15.27 -5.60 -5.16
N PHE A 65 -15.86 -6.38 -6.06
CA PHE A 65 -16.79 -7.45 -5.73
C PHE A 65 -16.43 -8.74 -6.47
N GLY A 66 -16.94 -9.88 -5.99
CA GLY A 66 -16.63 -11.19 -6.58
C GLY A 66 -15.20 -11.66 -6.34
N LEU A 67 -14.51 -11.08 -5.35
CA LEU A 67 -13.16 -11.50 -4.98
C LEU A 67 -13.17 -12.91 -4.37
N GLN A 68 -12.29 -13.78 -4.87
CA GLN A 68 -12.02 -15.05 -4.23
C GLN A 68 -10.93 -14.86 -3.16
N VAL A 69 -11.31 -14.99 -1.89
CA VAL A 69 -10.37 -14.88 -0.78
C VAL A 69 -9.62 -16.20 -0.63
N GLY A 70 -8.29 -16.11 -0.50
CA GLY A 70 -7.42 -17.28 -0.40
C GLY A 70 -6.00 -16.90 0.01
N PRO A 71 -5.06 -17.87 0.01
CA PRO A 71 -3.66 -17.57 0.30
C PRO A 71 -3.07 -16.64 -0.77
N SER A 72 -2.21 -15.72 -0.33
CA SER A 72 -1.46 -14.85 -1.23
C SER A 72 -0.49 -15.64 -2.11
N PRO A 73 -0.10 -15.10 -3.29
CA PRO A 73 1.01 -15.65 -4.05
C PRO A 73 2.30 -15.71 -3.21
N LEU A 74 3.15 -16.69 -3.48
CA LEU A 74 4.37 -16.94 -2.69
C LEU A 74 5.32 -15.73 -2.64
N TRP A 75 5.40 -14.94 -3.72
CA TRP A 75 6.25 -13.74 -3.74
C TRP A 75 5.78 -12.70 -2.73
N LEU A 76 4.46 -12.50 -2.61
CA LEU A 76 3.86 -11.54 -1.69
C LEU A 76 4.05 -12.00 -0.25
N GLN A 77 3.82 -13.29 0.01
CA GLN A 77 4.08 -13.89 1.32
C GLN A 77 5.54 -13.69 1.76
N ARG A 78 6.50 -13.93 0.86
CA ARG A 78 7.94 -13.77 1.14
C ARG A 78 8.31 -12.33 1.49
N ILE A 79 7.75 -11.35 0.78
CA ILE A 79 7.99 -9.94 1.07
C ILE A 79 7.44 -9.59 2.46
N LEU A 80 6.20 -9.96 2.76
CA LEU A 80 5.62 -9.70 4.08
C LEU A 80 6.41 -10.34 5.22
N PHE A 81 6.83 -11.60 5.06
CA PHE A 81 7.69 -12.27 6.04
C PHE A 81 9.03 -11.55 6.23
N ALA A 82 9.65 -11.09 5.13
CA ALA A 82 10.90 -10.32 5.20
C ALA A 82 10.73 -8.95 5.87
N CYS A 83 9.52 -8.43 5.94
CA CYS A 83 9.15 -7.21 6.67
C CYS A 83 8.60 -7.50 8.08
N GLY A 84 8.72 -8.74 8.58
CA GLY A 84 8.25 -9.10 9.93
C GLY A 84 6.74 -9.28 10.07
N MET A 85 6.00 -9.35 8.95
CA MET A 85 4.54 -9.54 8.95
C MET A 85 4.18 -10.99 8.60
N ARG A 86 3.20 -11.56 9.31
CA ARG A 86 2.62 -12.86 8.98
C ARG A 86 1.57 -12.69 7.87
N PRO A 87 1.68 -13.38 6.72
CA PRO A 87 0.61 -13.41 5.72
C PRO A 87 -0.69 -13.98 6.28
N ILE A 88 -1.82 -13.43 5.83
CA ILE A 88 -3.17 -13.77 6.30
C ILE A 88 -4.05 -14.23 5.14
N SER A 89 -4.25 -13.38 4.14
CA SER A 89 -5.03 -13.67 2.94
C SER A 89 -4.66 -12.69 1.84
N ASN A 90 -4.92 -13.04 0.58
CA ASN A 90 -4.66 -12.17 -0.58
C ASN A 90 -5.21 -10.74 -0.44
N VAL A 91 -6.35 -10.56 0.23
CA VAL A 91 -6.95 -9.23 0.45
C VAL A 91 -6.23 -8.46 1.58
N VAL A 92 -5.93 -9.10 2.70
CA VAL A 92 -5.22 -8.44 3.83
C VAL A 92 -3.75 -8.19 3.48
N ASP A 93 -3.15 -9.11 2.74
CA ASP A 93 -1.74 -9.06 2.40
C ASP A 93 -1.45 -7.98 1.36
N VAL A 94 -2.36 -7.73 0.40
CA VAL A 94 -2.18 -6.64 -0.56
C VAL A 94 -2.29 -5.28 0.11
N THR A 95 -3.18 -5.11 1.11
CA THR A 95 -3.26 -3.84 1.86
C THR A 95 -2.00 -3.62 2.68
N ASN A 96 -1.49 -4.67 3.35
CA ASN A 96 -0.22 -4.60 4.09
C ASN A 96 0.97 -4.32 3.18
N TYR A 97 1.00 -4.94 2.00
CA TYR A 97 2.07 -4.71 1.02
C TYR A 97 2.05 -3.27 0.49
N VAL A 98 0.90 -2.72 0.14
CA VAL A 98 0.79 -1.32 -0.32
C VAL A 98 1.13 -0.34 0.80
N MET A 99 0.75 -0.65 2.04
CA MET A 99 1.16 0.12 3.22
C MET A 99 2.68 0.17 3.35
N LEU A 100 3.37 -0.96 3.24
CA LEU A 100 4.84 -1.03 3.28
C LEU A 100 5.49 -0.37 2.04
N GLU A 101 4.89 -0.50 0.86
CA GLU A 101 5.42 0.09 -0.38
C GLU A 101 5.34 1.62 -0.34
N ARG A 102 4.22 2.18 0.13
CA ARG A 102 3.87 3.61 -0.05
C ARG A 102 3.74 4.43 1.23
N ALA A 103 3.85 3.82 2.40
CA ALA A 103 3.47 4.44 3.68
C ALA A 103 2.01 4.94 3.71
N GLN A 104 1.12 4.27 2.98
CA GLN A 104 -0.31 4.60 2.93
C GLN A 104 -1.13 3.45 3.55
N PRO A 105 -1.62 3.61 4.78
CA PRO A 105 -2.58 2.70 5.37
C PRO A 105 -4.00 2.90 4.79
#